data_AF-A0A2N5TBG1-F1
#
_entry.id   AF-A0A2N5TBG1-F1
#
_cell.length_a   1.000
_cell.length_b   1.000
_cell.length_c   1.000
_cell.angle_alpha   90.00
_cell.angle_beta   90.00
_cell.angle_gamma   90.00
#
_symmetry.space_group_name_H-M   'P 1'
#
loop_
_entity.id
_entity.type
_entity.pdbx_description
1 polymer ?
#
loop_
_entity_poly.entity_id
_entity_poly.type
_entity_poly.pdbx_seq_one_letter_code
_entity_poly.pdbx_strand_id
1 'polypeptide(L)'
;MRPSCFYSSCRLLRHQGPTKFTFTLRSHLQKTLRPGHHTDFQIHLLRSENIGNVRKFSSTCRVLAQLGRIDVKKIPITDRESNFALNEDILHETHHPDSTSNRKPVIWKPFIFFVGVSILGLGLAVDQTNRDTAQKIEHIREHQGTFPGWFSKTFTGYASYLDPSDSQLQQLRKLEKLNFIKEYGLNNIFPNHLLTWYINLGEGKQICCILALINLQIFALWQMPRVVKSMTQRFTHFPLSGKSYTMITSTFSHSSALHFGFNMLALYSIGSTAHDFLTHRLRAARDVDPVRIPESTPTYHFLAFYIFAGLAASFGSHAYSLLIRAPRLLKWRQGLSKGTSPPSPILPSLGASGAIYGCLTMTALAFPEAHVSLIFLPWIPLKIGNAVFGAMLFDFIGVIRNWRYFDHMAHLCGGLAGVFWYFSVDKWFDLLRLKSWNRYLVRGIEE
;
A
#
# COMPACT_ATOMS: atom_id res chain seq x y z
N MET A 1 -45.71 -32.42 26.55
CA MET A 1 -45.13 -32.19 27.90
C MET A 1 -44.57 -30.78 27.96
N ARG A 2 -45.02 -29.97 28.93
CA ARG A 2 -44.51 -28.65 29.33
C ARG A 2 -44.43 -28.70 30.88
N PRO A 3 -43.82 -27.74 31.61
CA PRO A 3 -42.76 -26.78 31.26
C PRO A 3 -41.73 -26.52 32.40
N SER A 4 -40.70 -25.71 32.14
CA SER A 4 -39.99 -24.85 33.12
C SER A 4 -39.47 -23.65 32.29
N CYS A 5 -40.00 -22.41 32.28
CA CYS A 5 -40.53 -21.50 33.32
C CYS A 5 -39.40 -21.17 34.33
N PHE A 6 -38.85 -19.95 34.48
CA PHE A 6 -39.45 -18.60 34.56
C PHE A 6 -38.43 -17.45 34.32
N TYR A 7 -38.85 -16.45 33.50
CA TYR A 7 -38.86 -14.98 33.73
C TYR A 7 -37.57 -14.14 33.88
N SER A 8 -37.54 -12.81 33.66
CA SER A 8 -38.31 -11.82 32.90
C SER A 8 -37.74 -10.42 33.27
N SER A 9 -37.51 -9.58 32.25
CA SER A 9 -37.74 -8.14 32.13
C SER A 9 -37.65 -7.14 33.33
N CYS A 10 -37.07 -5.97 32.99
CA CYS A 10 -37.54 -4.58 33.24
C CYS A 10 -36.78 -3.63 34.20
N ARG A 11 -36.42 -2.49 33.58
CA ARG A 11 -36.56 -1.06 33.99
C ARG A 11 -35.46 -0.30 34.75
N LEU A 12 -35.18 0.87 34.14
CA LEU A 12 -34.69 2.14 34.68
C LEU A 12 -35.11 2.42 36.13
N LEU A 13 -34.19 3.02 36.89
CA LEU A 13 -34.43 4.31 37.54
C LEU A 13 -33.12 5.02 37.95
N ARG A 14 -33.19 6.34 37.73
CA ARG A 14 -32.30 7.45 38.00
C ARG A 14 -32.20 7.72 39.51
N HIS A 15 -31.03 8.11 40.04
CA HIS A 15 -30.93 9.19 41.05
C HIS A 15 -29.49 9.64 41.36
N GLN A 16 -29.30 10.97 41.28
CA GLN A 16 -28.46 11.93 42.02
C GLN A 16 -27.00 11.62 42.44
N GLY A 17 -26.08 12.52 42.06
CA GLY A 17 -24.74 12.71 42.69
C GLY A 17 -24.84 13.55 43.98
N PRO A 18 -23.88 14.42 44.34
CA PRO A 18 -22.45 14.55 43.97
C PRO A 18 -21.53 14.60 45.23
N THR A 19 -20.20 14.63 45.07
CA THR A 19 -19.30 15.54 45.84
C THR A 19 -17.85 15.45 45.35
N LYS A 20 -17.30 16.63 45.06
CA LYS A 20 -15.87 16.93 44.89
C LYS A 20 -15.27 17.19 46.27
N PHE A 21 -14.01 16.83 46.50
CA PHE A 21 -13.16 17.58 47.43
C PHE A 21 -11.73 17.70 46.86
N THR A 22 -11.43 18.95 46.50
CA THR A 22 -10.11 19.55 46.34
C THR A 22 -9.47 19.80 47.71
N PHE A 23 -8.14 19.71 47.82
CA PHE A 23 -7.42 20.49 48.82
C PHE A 23 -6.15 21.08 48.22
N THR A 24 -5.97 22.37 48.49
CA THR A 24 -4.86 23.22 48.09
C THR A 24 -4.29 23.85 49.37
N LEU A 25 -3.01 24.26 49.31
CA LEU A 25 -2.42 25.48 49.86
C LEU A 25 -1.29 25.33 50.93
N ARG A 26 -0.10 25.86 50.55
CA ARG A 26 0.93 26.70 51.25
C ARG A 26 1.36 26.36 52.69
N SER A 27 2.51 26.77 53.25
CA SER A 27 3.84 27.33 52.92
C SER A 27 4.49 27.70 54.29
N HIS A 28 5.79 28.08 54.34
CA HIS A 28 6.60 28.62 55.48
C HIS A 28 7.43 27.57 56.25
N LEU A 29 8.69 27.77 56.68
CA LEU A 29 9.61 28.94 56.77
C LEU A 29 11.05 28.42 57.08
N GLN A 30 12.09 29.13 56.57
CA GLN A 30 13.40 29.53 57.17
C GLN A 30 14.20 28.59 58.12
N LYS A 31 15.53 28.62 58.32
CA LYS A 31 16.76 29.34 57.87
C LYS A 31 17.93 28.71 58.68
N THR A 32 19.16 28.75 58.17
CA THR A 32 20.47 29.03 58.87
C THR A 32 21.63 28.75 57.88
N LEU A 33 22.25 29.78 57.25
CA LEU A 33 23.46 30.55 57.65
C LEU A 33 24.75 29.68 57.73
N ARG A 34 25.63 29.63 56.70
CA ARG A 34 26.82 30.50 56.32
C ARG A 34 28.05 30.34 57.27
N PRO A 35 29.32 30.75 56.93
CA PRO A 35 29.90 31.36 55.70
C PRO A 35 31.31 30.80 55.27
N GLY A 36 31.81 31.16 54.08
CA GLY A 36 33.00 32.04 53.89
C GLY A 36 33.95 31.41 52.84
N HIS A 37 34.66 32.09 51.93
CA HIS A 37 35.11 33.48 51.80
C HIS A 37 35.18 33.93 50.32
N HIS A 38 34.93 35.22 50.11
CA HIS A 38 35.21 35.99 48.89
C HIS A 38 36.66 36.52 48.90
N THR A 39 37.24 36.68 47.72
CA THR A 39 38.17 37.78 47.40
C THR A 39 37.93 38.25 45.96
N ASP A 40 38.24 39.52 45.76
CA ASP A 40 37.63 40.45 44.82
C ASP A 40 38.64 40.91 43.73
N PHE A 41 38.08 41.42 42.63
CA PHE A 41 38.57 42.49 41.75
C PHE A 41 39.65 42.33 40.65
N GLN A 42 39.27 42.95 39.51
CA GLN A 42 40.01 43.70 38.48
C GLN A 42 40.32 43.10 37.10
N ILE A 43 40.10 43.99 36.13
CA ILE A 43 40.06 43.86 34.66
C ILE A 43 41.46 44.04 34.08
N HIS A 44 41.81 43.27 33.05
CA HIS A 44 42.72 43.75 31.99
C HIS A 44 42.42 43.11 30.64
N LEU A 45 42.11 43.95 29.64
CA LEU A 45 42.17 43.62 28.22
C LEU A 45 43.63 43.53 27.77
N LEU A 46 43.99 42.51 26.98
CA LEU A 46 45.13 42.56 26.07
C LEU A 46 44.95 41.59 24.89
N ARG A 47 45.32 42.09 23.71
CA ARG A 47 45.21 41.53 22.35
C ARG A 47 46.61 41.07 21.91
N SER A 48 46.73 39.88 21.31
CA SER A 48 47.66 39.50 20.20
C SER A 48 47.69 37.97 20.08
N GLU A 49 47.30 37.38 18.95
CA GLU A 49 48.16 36.99 17.80
C GLU A 49 49.00 35.71 18.00
N ASN A 50 48.58 34.68 17.27
CA ASN A 50 49.33 33.83 16.34
C ASN A 50 50.50 32.90 16.77
N ILE A 51 50.43 31.69 16.18
CA ILE A 51 51.49 30.74 15.79
C ILE A 51 51.95 29.68 16.82
N GLY A 52 51.95 28.41 16.38
CA GLY A 52 52.95 27.43 16.84
C GLY A 52 52.50 25.98 16.96
N ASN A 53 52.72 25.19 15.91
CA ASN A 53 52.66 23.72 15.85
C ASN A 53 53.40 23.01 17.00
N VAL A 54 52.79 21.98 17.61
CA VAL A 54 53.50 20.75 18.04
C VAL A 54 52.62 19.51 17.84
N ARG A 55 53.13 18.56 17.04
CA ARG A 55 52.74 17.15 16.89
C ARG A 55 54.02 16.39 17.32
N LYS A 56 54.07 15.38 18.21
CA LYS A 56 53.48 14.04 18.10
C LYS A 56 53.81 13.16 19.35
N PHE A 57 52.82 12.34 19.79
CA PHE A 57 52.83 10.87 20.10
C PHE A 57 53.70 10.32 21.25
N SER A 58 53.39 9.23 21.98
CA SER A 58 52.50 8.04 21.90
C SER A 58 52.47 7.41 23.32
N SER A 59 51.46 6.70 23.84
CA SER A 59 51.13 5.32 23.46
C SER A 59 50.10 4.70 24.43
N THR A 60 48.90 4.35 23.94
CA THR A 60 48.03 3.25 24.44
C THR A 60 46.75 3.11 23.58
N CYS A 61 46.88 3.12 22.25
CA CYS A 61 45.80 2.73 21.34
C CYS A 61 46.40 2.21 20.04
N ARG A 62 46.96 0.99 20.07
CA ARG A 62 47.60 0.37 18.90
C ARG A 62 46.98 -0.96 18.45
N VAL A 63 45.81 -1.34 18.98
CA VAL A 63 45.06 -2.54 18.52
C VAL A 63 43.74 -2.20 17.81
N LEU A 64 43.24 -0.96 17.91
CA LEU A 64 42.04 -0.49 17.17
C LEU A 64 42.36 0.24 15.85
N ALA A 65 43.63 0.33 15.45
CA ALA A 65 44.07 1.05 14.25
C ALA A 65 44.34 0.12 13.04
N GLN A 66 44.03 -1.18 13.14
CA GLN A 66 44.23 -2.16 12.07
C GLN A 66 42.93 -2.62 11.38
N LEU A 67 41.79 -1.99 11.67
CA LEU A 67 40.65 -2.03 10.76
C LEU A 67 40.80 -0.87 9.79
N GLY A 68 41.40 -1.19 8.64
CA GLY A 68 41.54 -0.26 7.53
C GLY A 68 40.22 0.44 7.25
N ARG A 69 40.28 1.76 7.14
CA ARG A 69 39.19 2.56 6.57
C ARG A 69 38.77 1.90 5.26
N ILE A 70 37.56 1.36 5.24
CA ILE A 70 36.86 1.13 3.99
C ILE A 70 36.55 2.53 3.47
N ASP A 71 37.47 3.10 2.69
CA ASP A 71 37.10 4.16 1.77
C ASP A 71 36.07 3.54 0.83
N VAL A 72 34.80 3.89 1.05
CA VAL A 72 33.75 3.66 0.06
C VAL A 72 34.13 4.53 -1.13
N LYS A 73 35.01 3.97 -1.97
CA LYS A 73 35.39 4.46 -3.28
C LYS A 73 34.07 4.85 -3.91
N LYS A 74 33.89 6.16 -4.16
CA LYS A 74 32.70 6.74 -4.76
C LYS A 74 32.28 5.83 -5.91
N ILE A 75 31.25 5.04 -5.66
CA ILE A 75 30.58 4.26 -6.69
C ILE A 75 30.14 5.32 -7.71
N PRO A 76 30.46 5.18 -9.00
CA PRO A 76 30.07 6.17 -9.98
C PRO A 76 28.54 6.16 -10.02
N ILE A 77 27.95 7.14 -9.31
CA ILE A 77 26.55 7.49 -9.44
C ILE A 77 26.46 8.07 -10.84
N THR A 78 26.06 7.24 -11.79
CA THR A 78 25.69 7.64 -13.14
C THR A 78 24.77 8.85 -13.07
N ASP A 79 25.27 9.97 -13.59
CA ASP A 79 24.62 11.25 -13.88
C ASP A 79 23.38 11.60 -13.06
N ARG A 80 23.66 12.19 -11.90
CA ARG A 80 22.70 12.82 -10.99
C ARG A 80 22.15 14.16 -11.52
N GLU A 81 22.64 14.68 -12.65
CA GLU A 81 22.33 16.05 -13.12
C GLU A 81 20.94 16.20 -13.74
N SER A 82 20.40 15.19 -14.44
CA SER A 82 19.07 15.30 -15.09
C SER A 82 17.91 15.24 -14.10
N ASN A 83 18.04 14.39 -13.07
CA ASN A 83 17.11 14.34 -11.94
C ASN A 83 17.25 15.57 -11.03
N PHE A 84 18.42 16.19 -10.98
CA PHE A 84 18.63 17.42 -10.23
C PHE A 84 18.00 18.62 -10.95
N ALA A 85 18.18 18.77 -12.27
CA ALA A 85 17.55 19.84 -13.04
C ALA A 85 16.01 19.77 -13.05
N LEU A 86 15.43 18.58 -13.14
CA LEU A 86 13.97 18.41 -13.05
C LEU A 86 13.44 18.61 -11.63
N ASN A 87 14.21 18.22 -10.62
CA ASN A 87 13.91 18.58 -9.23
C ASN A 87 14.06 20.07 -9.02
N GLU A 88 15.01 20.77 -9.63
CA GLU A 88 15.16 22.22 -9.59
C GLU A 88 14.00 22.92 -10.29
N ASP A 89 13.52 22.45 -11.45
CA ASP A 89 12.32 23.00 -12.10
C ASP A 89 11.05 22.79 -11.25
N ILE A 90 10.89 21.60 -10.65
CA ILE A 90 9.76 21.29 -9.76
C ILE A 90 9.87 22.05 -8.43
N LEU A 91 11.09 22.15 -7.88
CA LEU A 91 11.41 22.97 -6.72
C LEU A 91 11.10 24.42 -7.07
N HIS A 92 11.50 24.90 -8.24
CA HIS A 92 11.25 26.26 -8.74
C HIS A 92 9.75 26.51 -8.93
N GLU A 93 8.96 25.57 -9.44
CA GLU A 93 7.49 25.64 -9.45
C GLU A 93 6.92 25.68 -8.03
N THR A 94 7.48 24.89 -7.10
CA THR A 94 7.07 25.00 -5.70
C THR A 94 7.51 26.33 -5.11
N HIS A 95 8.66 26.91 -5.48
CA HIS A 95 9.30 28.14 -4.97
C HIS A 95 8.67 29.43 -5.53
N HIS A 96 8.21 29.40 -6.78
CA HIS A 96 7.66 30.52 -7.53
C HIS A 96 6.32 30.14 -8.20
N PRO A 97 5.21 30.08 -7.45
CA PRO A 97 3.90 29.70 -7.98
C PRO A 97 3.32 30.74 -8.97
N ASP A 98 3.85 31.97 -8.99
CA ASP A 98 3.33 33.06 -9.81
C ASP A 98 3.73 32.97 -11.29
N SER A 99 4.72 32.14 -11.66
CA SER A 99 5.32 32.23 -13.00
C SER A 99 4.68 31.34 -14.07
N THR A 100 4.03 30.22 -13.77
CA THR A 100 3.63 29.27 -14.83
C THR A 100 2.48 28.32 -14.46
N SER A 101 1.25 28.82 -14.22
CA SER A 101 -0.02 28.11 -14.51
C SER A 101 -1.21 28.76 -13.76
N ASN A 102 -2.23 29.20 -14.50
CA ASN A 102 -3.55 29.60 -13.98
C ASN A 102 -4.33 28.47 -13.24
N ARG A 103 -3.73 27.30 -12.99
CA ARG A 103 -4.38 26.17 -12.31
C ARG A 103 -4.03 26.19 -10.83
N LYS A 104 -4.92 26.75 -10.01
CA LYS A 104 -4.85 26.55 -8.56
C LYS A 104 -4.91 25.04 -8.26
N PRO A 105 -4.00 24.50 -7.43
CA PRO A 105 -4.06 23.10 -7.02
C PRO A 105 -5.36 22.87 -6.24
N VAL A 106 -6.15 21.87 -6.63
CA VAL A 106 -7.46 21.57 -6.06
C VAL A 106 -7.56 20.10 -5.66
N ILE A 107 -8.25 19.85 -4.54
CA ILE A 107 -8.46 18.50 -4.00
C ILE A 107 -9.64 17.81 -4.69
N TRP A 108 -10.64 18.58 -5.15
CA TRP A 108 -11.90 18.04 -5.66
C TRP A 108 -11.73 17.26 -6.97
N LYS A 109 -10.85 17.69 -7.88
CA LYS A 109 -10.60 16.96 -9.15
C LYS A 109 -9.96 15.59 -8.91
N PRO A 110 -8.88 15.46 -8.10
CA PRO A 110 -8.37 14.17 -7.67
C PRO A 110 -9.41 13.34 -6.89
N PHE A 111 -10.22 13.96 -6.04
CA PHE A 111 -11.27 13.23 -5.31
C PHE A 111 -12.33 12.62 -6.24
N ILE A 112 -12.88 13.39 -7.19
CA ILE A 112 -13.83 12.85 -8.19
C ILE A 112 -13.17 11.73 -8.99
N PHE A 113 -11.92 11.92 -9.41
CA PHE A 113 -11.21 10.91 -10.17
C PHE A 113 -11.02 9.63 -9.35
N PHE A 114 -10.62 9.74 -8.08
CA PHE A 114 -10.49 8.61 -7.16
C PHE A 114 -11.82 7.86 -7.02
N VAL A 115 -12.90 8.56 -6.68
CA VAL A 115 -14.22 7.94 -6.49
C VAL A 115 -14.73 7.32 -7.79
N GLY A 116 -14.66 8.06 -8.91
CA GLY A 116 -15.13 7.61 -10.22
C GLY A 116 -14.41 6.38 -10.73
N VAL A 117 -13.07 6.35 -10.66
CA VAL A 117 -12.29 5.17 -11.08
C VAL A 117 -12.51 4.00 -10.13
N SER A 118 -12.67 4.24 -8.83
CA SER A 118 -12.96 3.18 -7.85
C SER A 118 -14.32 2.52 -8.10
N ILE A 119 -15.37 3.32 -8.35
CA ILE A 119 -16.70 2.82 -8.69
C ILE A 119 -16.68 2.06 -10.02
N LEU A 120 -16.01 2.61 -11.04
CA LEU A 120 -15.85 1.94 -12.34
C LEU A 120 -15.11 0.61 -12.19
N GLY A 121 -13.99 0.60 -11.47
CA GLY A 121 -13.20 -0.61 -11.21
C GLY A 121 -14.01 -1.69 -10.49
N LEU A 122 -14.77 -1.31 -9.46
CA LEU A 122 -15.66 -2.23 -8.74
C LEU A 122 -16.77 -2.77 -9.67
N GLY A 123 -17.40 -1.90 -10.45
CA GLY A 123 -18.46 -2.28 -11.40
C GLY A 123 -17.96 -3.23 -12.48
N LEU A 124 -16.79 -2.95 -13.07
CA LEU A 124 -16.15 -3.83 -14.05
C LEU A 124 -15.75 -5.16 -13.43
N ALA A 125 -15.25 -5.18 -12.20
CA ALA A 125 -14.91 -6.42 -11.52
C ALA A 125 -16.15 -7.28 -11.26
N VAL A 126 -17.27 -6.67 -10.86
CA VAL A 126 -18.56 -7.37 -10.70
C VAL A 126 -19.04 -7.95 -12.03
N ASP A 127 -19.10 -7.14 -13.10
CA ASP A 127 -19.54 -7.59 -14.43
C ASP A 127 -18.67 -8.74 -14.94
N GLN A 128 -17.36 -8.56 -14.90
CA GLN A 128 -16.42 -9.51 -15.45
C GLN A 128 -16.38 -10.82 -14.65
N THR A 129 -16.49 -10.76 -13.32
CA THR A 129 -16.57 -11.98 -12.49
C THR A 129 -17.83 -12.78 -12.79
N ASN A 130 -18.98 -12.11 -12.91
CA ASN A 130 -20.24 -12.78 -13.22
C ASN A 130 -20.25 -13.34 -14.65
N ARG A 131 -19.80 -12.57 -15.62
CA ARG A 131 -19.68 -13.00 -17.02
C ARG A 131 -18.77 -14.20 -17.15
N ASP A 132 -17.55 -14.13 -16.61
CA ASP A 132 -16.56 -15.21 -16.68
C ASP A 132 -17.06 -16.48 -15.99
N THR A 133 -17.74 -16.34 -14.84
CA THR A 133 -18.35 -17.47 -14.13
C THR A 133 -19.47 -18.11 -14.94
N ALA A 134 -20.39 -17.32 -15.48
CA ALA A 134 -21.51 -17.83 -16.28
C ALA A 134 -21.04 -18.54 -17.55
N GLN A 135 -20.08 -17.96 -18.29
CA GLN A 135 -19.48 -18.57 -19.48
C GLN A 135 -18.86 -19.93 -19.18
N LYS A 136 -18.23 -20.09 -18.01
CA LYS A 136 -17.62 -21.37 -17.60
C LYS A 136 -18.66 -22.41 -17.21
N ILE A 137 -19.72 -22.00 -16.53
CA ILE A 137 -20.84 -22.88 -16.22
C ILE A 137 -21.49 -23.37 -17.52
N GLU A 138 -21.72 -22.47 -18.47
CA GLU A 138 -22.28 -22.78 -19.80
C GLU A 138 -21.37 -23.73 -20.58
N HIS A 139 -20.06 -23.44 -20.65
CA HIS A 139 -19.10 -24.31 -21.31
C HIS A 139 -19.09 -25.73 -20.72
N ILE A 140 -19.14 -25.87 -19.38
CA ILE A 140 -19.24 -27.16 -18.69
C ILE A 140 -20.54 -27.89 -19.07
N ARG A 141 -21.66 -27.16 -19.19
CA ARG A 141 -22.97 -27.73 -19.55
C ARG A 141 -23.01 -28.21 -21.00
N GLU A 142 -22.43 -27.46 -21.93
CA GLU A 142 -22.39 -27.82 -23.36
C GLU A 142 -21.44 -28.99 -23.64
N HIS A 143 -20.33 -29.07 -22.90
CA HIS A 143 -19.26 -30.06 -23.13
C HIS A 143 -19.38 -31.27 -22.17
N GLN A 144 -20.59 -31.58 -21.73
CA GLN A 144 -20.85 -32.73 -20.88
C GLN A 144 -20.35 -34.03 -21.53
N GLY A 145 -19.46 -34.74 -20.84
CA GLY A 145 -18.90 -36.00 -21.31
C GLY A 145 -17.84 -35.91 -22.42
N THR A 146 -17.51 -34.71 -22.92
CA THR A 146 -16.46 -34.53 -23.97
C THR A 146 -15.10 -34.19 -23.38
N PHE A 147 -15.02 -33.91 -22.07
CA PHE A 147 -13.76 -33.59 -21.42
C PHE A 147 -12.78 -34.78 -21.41
N PRO A 148 -11.46 -34.51 -21.41
CA PRO A 148 -10.45 -35.56 -21.25
C PRO A 148 -10.66 -36.35 -19.96
N GLY A 149 -10.41 -37.66 -19.97
CA GLY A 149 -10.69 -38.54 -18.83
C GLY A 149 -10.02 -38.16 -17.50
N TRP A 150 -8.93 -37.38 -17.52
CA TRP A 150 -8.32 -36.84 -16.30
C TRP A 150 -9.12 -35.68 -15.68
N PHE A 151 -9.82 -34.88 -16.51
CA PHE A 151 -10.67 -33.76 -16.10
C PHE A 151 -12.10 -34.24 -15.79
N SER A 152 -12.61 -35.22 -16.54
CA SER A 152 -13.93 -35.82 -16.30
C SER A 152 -14.04 -36.46 -14.91
N LYS A 153 -12.92 -36.90 -14.32
CA LYS A 153 -12.85 -37.39 -12.93
C LYS A 153 -13.23 -36.34 -11.88
N THR A 154 -13.16 -35.05 -12.23
CA THR A 154 -13.59 -33.97 -11.34
C THR A 154 -15.12 -33.84 -11.31
N PHE A 155 -15.85 -34.48 -12.22
CA PHE A 155 -17.32 -34.46 -12.26
C PHE A 155 -17.87 -35.79 -11.75
N THR A 156 -18.50 -35.78 -10.56
CA THR A 156 -18.97 -36.99 -9.88
C THR A 156 -20.42 -37.38 -10.24
N GLY A 157 -21.08 -36.65 -11.14
CA GLY A 157 -22.44 -36.94 -11.63
C GLY A 157 -23.07 -35.79 -12.41
N TYR A 158 -24.28 -36.00 -12.94
CA TYR A 158 -25.02 -35.00 -13.75
C TYR A 158 -25.27 -33.68 -12.99
N ALA A 159 -25.55 -33.75 -11.68
CA ALA A 159 -25.72 -32.57 -10.82
C ALA A 159 -24.48 -31.65 -10.82
N SER A 160 -23.27 -32.23 -10.92
CA SER A 160 -22.02 -31.45 -10.98
C SER A 160 -21.85 -30.65 -12.28
N TYR A 161 -22.56 -31.00 -13.34
CA TYR A 161 -22.57 -30.23 -14.58
C TYR A 161 -23.63 -29.12 -14.57
N LEU A 162 -24.75 -29.33 -13.87
CA LEU A 162 -25.79 -28.30 -13.70
C LEU A 162 -25.34 -27.19 -12.77
N ASP A 163 -24.67 -27.53 -11.66
CA ASP A 163 -24.18 -26.59 -10.65
C ASP A 163 -22.72 -26.92 -10.30
N PRO A 164 -21.75 -26.48 -11.13
CA PRO A 164 -20.34 -26.81 -10.92
C PRO A 164 -19.77 -26.04 -9.72
N SER A 165 -18.98 -26.74 -8.91
CA SER A 165 -18.23 -26.16 -7.80
C SER A 165 -17.16 -25.16 -8.27
N ASP A 166 -16.78 -24.23 -7.39
CA ASP A 166 -15.67 -23.29 -7.63
C ASP A 166 -14.38 -24.02 -8.05
N SER A 167 -14.13 -25.21 -7.49
CA SER A 167 -12.95 -26.01 -7.84
C SER A 167 -12.96 -26.52 -9.29
N GLN A 168 -14.13 -26.89 -9.81
CA GLN A 168 -14.29 -27.31 -11.20
C GLN A 168 -14.11 -26.13 -12.15
N LEU A 169 -14.66 -24.96 -11.79
CA LEU A 169 -14.47 -23.72 -12.55
C LEU A 169 -12.99 -23.30 -12.61
N GLN A 170 -12.26 -23.43 -11.51
CA GLN A 170 -10.82 -23.15 -11.46
C GLN A 170 -9.98 -24.15 -12.28
N GLN A 171 -10.35 -25.43 -12.30
CA GLN A 171 -9.68 -26.40 -13.16
C GLN A 171 -9.90 -26.09 -14.64
N LEU A 172 -11.13 -25.67 -15.02
CA LEU A 172 -11.40 -25.23 -16.38
C LEU A 172 -10.55 -24.01 -16.76
N ARG A 173 -10.41 -23.01 -15.86
CA ARG A 173 -9.48 -21.87 -16.06
C ARG A 173 -8.06 -22.32 -16.32
N LYS A 174 -7.58 -23.35 -15.62
CA LYS A 174 -6.23 -23.90 -15.84
C LYS A 174 -6.09 -24.49 -17.24
N LEU A 175 -7.13 -25.18 -17.72
CA LEU A 175 -7.18 -25.74 -19.07
C LEU A 175 -7.25 -24.65 -20.15
N GLU A 176 -8.06 -23.60 -19.95
CA GLU A 176 -8.10 -22.42 -20.84
C GLU A 176 -6.73 -21.74 -20.95
N LYS A 177 -6.00 -21.57 -19.84
CA LYS A 177 -4.64 -21.01 -19.86
C LYS A 177 -3.67 -21.87 -20.68
N LEU A 178 -3.76 -23.20 -20.57
CA LEU A 178 -2.96 -24.13 -21.36
C LEU A 178 -3.28 -24.02 -22.86
N ASN A 179 -4.58 -23.94 -23.20
CA ASN A 179 -5.03 -23.76 -24.57
C ASN A 179 -4.56 -22.43 -25.14
N PHE A 180 -4.69 -21.33 -24.40
CA PHE A 180 -4.20 -20.01 -24.78
C PHE A 180 -2.69 -20.02 -25.08
N ILE A 181 -1.88 -20.68 -24.24
CA ILE A 181 -0.43 -20.80 -24.46
C ILE A 181 -0.13 -21.53 -25.77
N LYS A 182 -0.88 -22.59 -26.09
CA LYS A 182 -0.72 -23.36 -27.32
C LYS A 182 -1.20 -22.59 -28.55
N GLU A 183 -2.37 -21.96 -28.47
CA GLU A 183 -3.02 -21.23 -29.57
C GLU A 183 -2.19 -20.02 -30.02
N TYR A 184 -1.67 -19.25 -29.07
CA TYR A 184 -0.83 -18.08 -29.35
C TYR A 184 0.66 -18.42 -29.53
N GLY A 185 1.02 -19.71 -29.57
CA GLY A 185 2.40 -20.15 -29.78
C GLY A 185 3.39 -19.68 -28.71
N LEU A 186 2.92 -19.39 -27.49
CA LEU A 186 3.77 -18.91 -26.40
C LEU A 186 4.79 -19.96 -25.95
N ASN A 187 4.51 -21.24 -26.19
CA ASN A 187 5.43 -22.36 -26.03
C ASN A 187 6.65 -22.30 -26.96
N ASN A 188 6.58 -21.54 -28.06
CA ASN A 188 7.72 -21.31 -28.95
C ASN A 188 8.56 -20.10 -28.50
N ILE A 189 7.98 -19.19 -27.72
CA ILE A 189 8.62 -17.95 -27.27
C ILE A 189 9.28 -18.16 -25.90
N PHE A 190 8.58 -18.83 -24.98
CA PHE A 190 9.03 -19.04 -23.61
C PHE A 190 9.44 -20.50 -23.38
N PRO A 191 10.53 -20.75 -22.64
CA PRO A 191 10.93 -22.09 -22.23
C PRO A 191 9.78 -22.84 -21.52
N ASN A 192 9.59 -24.11 -21.89
CA ASN A 192 8.53 -24.95 -21.32
C ASN A 192 8.54 -24.97 -19.78
N HIS A 193 9.72 -25.04 -19.16
CA HIS A 193 9.83 -25.05 -17.70
C HIS A 193 9.28 -23.78 -17.04
N LEU A 194 9.39 -22.61 -17.68
CA LEU A 194 8.83 -21.36 -17.17
C LEU A 194 7.30 -21.34 -17.31
N LEU A 195 6.78 -21.79 -18.44
CA LEU A 195 5.34 -21.89 -18.67
C LEU A 195 4.69 -22.88 -17.70
N THR A 196 5.29 -24.06 -17.54
CA THR A 196 4.83 -25.06 -16.58
C THR A 196 4.92 -24.55 -15.13
N TRP A 197 6.00 -23.85 -14.77
CA TRP A 197 6.12 -23.20 -13.46
C TRP A 197 4.97 -22.21 -13.23
N TYR A 198 4.77 -21.28 -14.16
CA TYR A 198 3.74 -20.24 -14.05
C TYR A 198 2.32 -20.82 -13.95
N ILE A 199 1.96 -21.78 -14.80
CA ILE A 199 0.62 -22.40 -14.80
C ILE A 199 0.34 -23.15 -13.50
N ASN A 200 1.37 -23.68 -12.84
CA ASN A 200 1.23 -24.40 -11.58
C ASN A 200 1.26 -23.49 -10.34
N LEU A 201 1.51 -22.19 -10.50
CA LEU A 201 1.30 -21.22 -9.42
C LEU A 201 -0.20 -21.08 -9.10
N GLY A 202 -0.52 -20.78 -7.84
CA GLY A 202 -1.86 -20.34 -7.46
C GLY A 202 -2.24 -19.03 -8.17
N GLU A 203 -3.53 -18.80 -8.41
CA GLU A 203 -4.01 -17.64 -9.17
C GLU A 203 -3.51 -16.31 -8.59
N GLY A 204 -3.42 -16.18 -7.26
CA GLY A 204 -2.88 -14.98 -6.62
C GLY A 204 -1.44 -14.69 -6.98
N LYS A 205 -0.59 -15.73 -7.06
CA LYS A 205 0.80 -15.58 -7.50
C LYS A 205 0.89 -15.28 -8.99
N GLN A 206 0.02 -15.89 -9.81
CA GLN A 206 -0.04 -15.62 -11.24
C GLN A 206 -0.35 -14.15 -11.53
N ILE A 207 -1.40 -13.59 -10.91
CA ILE A 207 -1.74 -12.17 -11.12
C ILE A 207 -0.66 -11.24 -10.59
N CYS A 208 -0.01 -11.57 -9.46
CA CYS A 208 1.11 -10.78 -8.96
C CYS A 208 2.33 -10.82 -9.90
N CYS A 209 2.61 -11.95 -10.56
CA CYS A 209 3.62 -12.02 -11.61
C CYS A 209 3.27 -11.13 -12.81
N ILE A 210 2.01 -11.12 -13.25
CA ILE A 210 1.55 -10.22 -14.33
C ILE A 210 1.74 -8.75 -13.92
N LEU A 211 1.32 -8.37 -12.71
CA LEU A 211 1.51 -7.02 -12.20
C LEU A 211 3.01 -6.67 -12.10
N ALA A 212 3.86 -7.62 -11.70
CA ALA A 212 5.30 -7.44 -11.66
C ALA A 212 5.91 -7.24 -13.05
N LEU A 213 5.44 -7.97 -14.07
CA LEU A 213 5.86 -7.78 -15.45
C LEU A 213 5.45 -6.40 -16.00
N ILE A 214 4.25 -5.92 -15.66
CA ILE A 214 3.81 -4.55 -16.00
C ILE A 214 4.73 -3.50 -15.35
N ASN A 215 5.00 -3.65 -14.06
CA ASN A 215 5.91 -2.76 -13.33
C ASN A 215 7.35 -2.84 -13.87
N LEU A 216 7.81 -4.02 -14.31
CA LEU A 216 9.14 -4.21 -14.88
C LEU A 216 9.31 -3.43 -16.18
N GLN A 217 8.30 -3.41 -17.04
CA GLN A 217 8.31 -2.63 -18.28
C GLN A 217 8.39 -1.12 -17.98
N ILE A 218 7.60 -0.64 -17.00
CA ILE A 218 7.61 0.75 -16.58
C ILE A 218 8.96 1.11 -15.93
N PHE A 219 9.52 0.21 -15.11
CA PHE A 219 10.85 0.37 -14.52
C PHE A 219 11.95 0.42 -15.59
N ALA A 220 11.85 -0.40 -16.65
CA ALA A 220 12.80 -0.37 -17.77
C ALA A 220 12.78 0.99 -18.49
N LEU A 221 11.60 1.60 -18.67
CA LEU A 221 11.49 2.96 -19.21
C LEU A 221 12.17 4.00 -18.32
N TRP A 222 12.10 3.85 -16.99
CA TRP A 222 12.84 4.72 -16.06
C TRP A 222 14.37 4.65 -16.23
N GLN A 223 14.90 3.54 -16.73
CA GLN A 223 16.34 3.36 -16.92
C GLN A 223 16.85 4.03 -18.21
N MET A 224 15.97 4.54 -19.07
CA MET A 224 16.33 5.16 -20.35
C MET A 224 16.43 6.69 -20.21
N PRO A 225 17.63 7.31 -20.26
CA PRO A 225 17.80 8.75 -20.01
C PRO A 225 16.91 9.67 -20.87
N ARG A 226 16.65 9.27 -22.12
CA ARG A 226 15.84 10.02 -23.09
C ARG A 226 14.38 10.20 -22.66
N VAL A 227 13.83 9.26 -21.87
CA VAL A 227 12.40 9.28 -21.50
C VAL A 227 12.17 9.65 -20.03
N VAL A 228 13.22 9.78 -19.21
CA VAL A 228 13.11 10.12 -17.77
C VAL A 228 12.23 11.35 -17.52
N LYS A 229 12.39 12.42 -18.30
CA LYS A 229 11.53 13.62 -18.17
C LYS A 229 10.05 13.30 -18.37
N SER A 230 9.73 12.49 -19.37
CA SER A 230 8.35 12.03 -19.63
C SER A 230 7.85 11.12 -18.49
N MET A 231 8.71 10.23 -17.99
CA MET A 231 8.40 9.33 -16.87
C MET A 231 8.08 10.13 -15.61
N THR A 232 8.90 11.11 -15.24
CA THR A 232 8.61 11.96 -14.09
C THR A 232 7.27 12.70 -14.25
N GLN A 233 6.99 13.24 -15.44
CA GLN A 233 5.76 14.01 -15.66
C GLN A 233 4.47 13.19 -15.74
N ARG A 234 4.55 11.89 -16.06
CA ARG A 234 3.39 11.02 -16.35
C ARG A 234 3.26 9.82 -15.43
N PHE A 235 4.34 9.38 -14.78
CA PHE A 235 4.43 8.20 -13.92
C PHE A 235 4.87 8.55 -12.49
N THR A 236 4.82 9.83 -12.12
CA THR A 236 4.88 10.26 -10.71
C THR A 236 3.67 11.13 -10.42
N HIS A 237 3.13 11.02 -9.21
CA HIS A 237 2.04 11.86 -8.77
C HIS A 237 2.60 13.09 -8.07
N PHE A 238 2.50 14.23 -8.73
CA PHE A 238 2.82 15.52 -8.12
C PHE A 238 1.54 16.25 -7.73
N PRO A 239 1.30 16.53 -6.43
CA PRO A 239 0.04 17.13 -5.97
C PRO A 239 -0.29 18.48 -6.61
N LEU A 240 0.73 19.23 -7.04
CA LEU A 240 0.54 20.56 -7.65
C LEU A 240 0.37 20.52 -9.17
N SER A 241 0.58 19.37 -9.82
CA SER A 241 0.51 19.25 -11.29
C SER A 241 -0.90 19.39 -11.88
N GLY A 242 -1.94 19.23 -11.06
CA GLY A 242 -3.34 19.17 -11.50
C GLY A 242 -3.70 17.92 -12.34
N LYS A 243 -2.81 16.93 -12.45
CA LYS A 243 -3.01 15.71 -13.25
C LYS A 243 -3.56 14.55 -12.40
N SER A 244 -4.88 14.36 -12.36
CA SER A 244 -5.48 13.28 -11.56
C SER A 244 -5.09 11.86 -12.03
N TYR A 245 -4.90 11.65 -13.33
CA TYR A 245 -4.55 10.32 -13.88
C TYR A 245 -3.22 9.78 -13.32
N THR A 246 -2.33 10.68 -12.88
CA THR A 246 -1.04 10.28 -12.33
C THR A 246 -1.14 9.53 -11.02
N MET A 247 -2.30 9.56 -10.33
CA MET A 247 -2.55 8.73 -9.15
C MET A 247 -2.61 7.24 -9.47
N ILE A 248 -2.99 6.86 -10.71
CA ILE A 248 -2.96 5.46 -11.14
C ILE A 248 -1.56 5.12 -11.62
N THR A 249 -1.01 5.90 -12.55
CA THR A 249 0.27 5.57 -13.17
C THR A 249 1.43 5.56 -12.16
N SER A 250 1.38 6.40 -11.13
CA SER A 250 2.34 6.37 -10.02
C SER A 250 2.33 5.06 -9.24
N THR A 251 1.17 4.39 -9.12
CA THR A 251 1.02 3.11 -8.41
C THR A 251 1.81 1.97 -9.10
N PHE A 252 2.07 2.09 -10.40
CA PHE A 252 2.80 1.10 -11.19
C PHE A 252 4.24 1.52 -11.54
N SER A 253 4.76 2.56 -10.87
CA SER A 253 5.99 3.24 -11.25
C SER A 253 7.06 3.07 -10.19
N HIS A 254 8.29 2.74 -10.62
CA HIS A 254 9.47 2.58 -9.76
C HIS A 254 10.67 3.14 -10.51
N SER A 255 11.43 4.05 -9.89
CA SER A 255 12.62 4.64 -10.53
C SER A 255 13.93 3.94 -10.15
N SER A 256 13.99 3.29 -8.99
CA SER A 256 15.19 2.61 -8.47
C SER A 256 15.00 1.10 -8.33
N ALA A 257 16.08 0.35 -8.58
CA ALA A 257 16.06 -1.12 -8.59
C ALA A 257 15.68 -1.73 -7.23
N LEU A 258 16.17 -1.15 -6.13
CA LEU A 258 15.81 -1.62 -4.79
C LEU A 258 14.34 -1.36 -4.47
N HIS A 259 13.82 -0.18 -4.82
CA HIS A 259 12.41 0.15 -4.61
C HIS A 259 11.51 -0.78 -5.42
N PHE A 260 11.85 -1.03 -6.69
CA PHE A 260 11.17 -2.02 -7.53
C PHE A 260 11.25 -3.42 -6.92
N GLY A 261 12.45 -3.90 -6.57
CA GLY A 261 12.67 -5.25 -6.05
C GLY A 261 11.90 -5.54 -4.77
N PHE A 262 11.96 -4.64 -3.78
CA PHE A 262 11.22 -4.81 -2.53
C PHE A 262 9.70 -4.78 -2.73
N ASN A 263 9.18 -3.89 -3.57
CA ASN A 263 7.75 -3.85 -3.84
C ASN A 263 7.27 -5.10 -4.60
N MET A 264 8.02 -5.59 -5.59
CA MET A 264 7.61 -6.79 -6.32
C MET A 264 7.69 -8.05 -5.45
N LEU A 265 8.68 -8.13 -4.57
CA LEU A 265 8.77 -9.21 -3.58
C LEU A 265 7.60 -9.16 -2.57
N ALA A 266 7.27 -7.98 -2.07
CA ALA A 266 6.13 -7.79 -1.16
C ALA A 266 4.79 -8.06 -1.86
N LEU A 267 4.64 -7.62 -3.12
CA LEU A 267 3.46 -7.91 -3.94
C LEU A 267 3.30 -9.42 -4.18
N TYR A 268 4.36 -10.11 -4.58
CA TYR A 268 4.31 -11.55 -4.83
C TYR A 268 3.97 -12.35 -3.58
N SER A 269 4.45 -11.94 -2.41
CA SER A 269 4.19 -12.63 -1.13
C SER A 269 2.85 -12.25 -0.50
N ILE A 270 2.67 -10.98 -0.15
CA ILE A 270 1.51 -10.48 0.58
C ILE A 270 0.32 -10.27 -0.36
N GLY A 271 0.55 -9.77 -1.58
CA GLY A 271 -0.50 -9.57 -2.58
C GLY A 271 -1.16 -10.87 -3.00
N SER A 272 -0.40 -11.95 -3.17
CA SER A 272 -0.99 -13.27 -3.47
C SER A 272 -1.85 -13.80 -2.32
N THR A 273 -1.43 -13.58 -1.08
CA THR A 273 -2.22 -13.97 0.11
C THR A 273 -3.51 -13.15 0.21
N ALA A 274 -3.45 -11.83 -0.03
CA ALA A 274 -4.63 -10.97 -0.07
C ALA A 274 -5.60 -11.37 -1.21
N HIS A 275 -5.07 -11.73 -2.39
CA HIS A 275 -5.87 -12.27 -3.48
C HIS A 275 -6.59 -13.57 -3.06
N ASP A 276 -5.86 -14.51 -2.48
CA ASP A 276 -6.43 -15.80 -2.11
C ASP A 276 -7.51 -15.64 -1.04
N PHE A 277 -7.35 -14.70 -0.09
CA PHE A 277 -8.40 -14.31 0.85
C PHE A 277 -9.67 -13.82 0.17
N LEU A 278 -9.56 -13.10 -0.95
CA LEU A 278 -10.72 -12.60 -1.69
C LEU A 278 -11.52 -13.70 -2.43
N THR A 279 -11.12 -14.97 -2.32
CA THR A 279 -11.93 -16.09 -2.82
C THR A 279 -13.29 -16.13 -2.11
N HIS A 280 -14.38 -16.26 -2.89
CA HIS A 280 -15.75 -16.40 -2.36
C HIS A 280 -15.84 -17.32 -1.15
N ARG A 281 -15.31 -18.54 -1.24
CA ARG A 281 -15.32 -19.53 -0.14
C ARG A 281 -14.81 -18.98 1.19
N LEU A 282 -13.72 -18.21 1.18
CA LEU A 282 -13.13 -17.66 2.40
C LEU A 282 -13.93 -16.46 2.92
N ARG A 283 -14.49 -15.65 2.01
CA ARG A 283 -15.36 -14.52 2.37
C ARG A 283 -16.68 -15.01 2.95
N ALA A 284 -17.31 -16.00 2.32
CA ALA A 284 -18.55 -16.65 2.76
C ALA A 284 -18.41 -17.34 4.12
N ALA A 285 -17.24 -17.93 4.43
CA ALA A 285 -17.00 -18.58 5.72
C ALA A 285 -16.99 -17.60 6.91
N ARG A 286 -16.85 -16.30 6.66
CA ARG A 286 -16.84 -15.25 7.70
C ARG A 286 -18.24 -14.79 8.09
N ASP A 287 -19.20 -14.87 7.18
CA ASP A 287 -20.51 -14.24 7.36
C ASP A 287 -21.58 -15.28 7.73
N VAL A 288 -22.51 -14.89 8.61
CA VAL A 288 -23.56 -15.76 9.17
C VAL A 288 -24.59 -16.19 8.12
N ASP A 289 -24.74 -15.42 7.04
CA ASP A 289 -25.59 -15.73 5.89
C ASP A 289 -24.84 -15.42 4.58
N PRO A 290 -24.07 -16.38 4.03
CA PRO A 290 -23.27 -16.14 2.85
C PRO A 290 -24.16 -16.07 1.60
N VAL A 291 -24.00 -15.00 0.81
CA VAL A 291 -24.51 -14.93 -0.56
C VAL A 291 -23.91 -16.11 -1.34
N ARG A 292 -24.72 -17.12 -1.73
CA ARG A 292 -24.25 -18.29 -2.47
C ARG A 292 -24.40 -18.07 -3.97
N ILE A 293 -23.35 -17.52 -4.57
CA ILE A 293 -23.18 -17.49 -6.03
C ILE A 293 -21.82 -18.12 -6.35
N PRO A 294 -21.72 -18.97 -7.39
CA PRO A 294 -20.44 -19.55 -7.77
C PRO A 294 -19.45 -18.45 -8.16
N GLU A 295 -18.16 -18.69 -7.96
CA GLU A 295 -17.10 -17.75 -8.33
C GLU A 295 -15.95 -18.50 -9.00
N SER A 296 -15.78 -18.25 -10.29
CA SER A 296 -14.70 -18.84 -11.09
C SER A 296 -13.31 -18.34 -10.69
N THR A 297 -13.18 -17.07 -10.29
CA THR A 297 -11.92 -16.44 -9.90
C THR A 297 -12.12 -15.18 -9.05
N PRO A 298 -11.28 -14.95 -8.03
CA PRO A 298 -11.25 -13.69 -7.31
C PRO A 298 -10.34 -12.63 -7.95
N THR A 299 -9.67 -12.94 -9.07
CA THR A 299 -8.69 -12.04 -9.70
C THR A 299 -9.25 -10.66 -10.02
N TYR A 300 -10.48 -10.57 -10.54
CA TYR A 300 -11.09 -9.27 -10.86
C TYR A 300 -11.40 -8.45 -9.60
N HIS A 301 -11.86 -9.11 -8.53
CA HIS A 301 -12.06 -8.48 -7.23
C HIS A 301 -10.74 -7.95 -6.67
N PHE A 302 -9.68 -8.76 -6.71
CA PHE A 302 -8.34 -8.35 -6.27
C PHE A 302 -7.79 -7.17 -7.07
N LEU A 303 -7.97 -7.14 -8.40
CA LEU A 303 -7.52 -6.01 -9.23
C LEU A 303 -8.26 -4.72 -8.88
N ALA A 304 -9.59 -4.78 -8.68
CA ALA A 304 -10.36 -3.62 -8.24
C ALA A 304 -9.88 -3.11 -6.87
N PHE A 305 -9.64 -4.03 -5.94
CA PHE A 305 -9.05 -3.72 -4.64
C PHE A 305 -7.67 -3.07 -4.76
N TYR A 306 -6.77 -3.65 -5.55
CA TYR A 306 -5.40 -3.16 -5.73
C TYR A 306 -5.36 -1.74 -6.29
N ILE A 307 -6.20 -1.46 -7.30
CA ILE A 307 -6.36 -0.12 -7.87
C ILE A 307 -6.95 0.85 -6.84
N PHE A 308 -7.99 0.44 -6.10
CA PHE A 308 -8.59 1.26 -5.05
C PHE A 308 -7.56 1.64 -3.97
N ALA A 309 -6.79 0.67 -3.47
CA ALA A 309 -5.79 0.90 -2.44
C ALA A 309 -4.66 1.83 -2.93
N GLY A 310 -4.19 1.66 -4.18
CA GLY A 310 -3.20 2.56 -4.80
C GLY A 310 -3.73 3.98 -5.02
N LEU A 311 -4.98 4.12 -5.45
CA LEU A 311 -5.64 5.42 -5.59
C LEU A 311 -5.87 6.10 -4.24
N ALA A 312 -6.32 5.36 -3.22
CA ALA A 312 -6.53 5.88 -1.88
C ALA A 312 -5.22 6.36 -1.25
N ALA A 313 -4.12 5.62 -1.45
CA ALA A 313 -2.79 6.01 -1.06
C ALA A 313 -2.35 7.33 -1.75
N SER A 314 -2.46 7.38 -3.08
CA SER A 314 -2.09 8.57 -3.86
C SER A 314 -2.94 9.79 -3.51
N PHE A 315 -4.26 9.61 -3.40
CA PHE A 315 -5.18 10.67 -3.01
C PHE A 315 -4.94 11.14 -1.57
N GLY A 316 -4.69 10.22 -0.63
CA GLY A 316 -4.39 10.57 0.76
C GLY A 316 -3.13 11.43 0.88
N SER A 317 -2.05 11.04 0.20
CA SER A 317 -0.82 11.84 0.11
C SER A 317 -1.04 13.19 -0.57
N HIS A 318 -1.84 13.22 -1.64
CA HIS A 318 -2.25 14.44 -2.32
C HIS A 318 -3.00 15.40 -1.39
N ALA A 319 -4.05 14.91 -0.73
CA ALA A 319 -4.89 15.67 0.18
C ALA A 319 -4.08 16.20 1.36
N TYR A 320 -3.21 15.37 1.95
CA TYR A 320 -2.30 15.81 3.01
C TYR A 320 -1.34 16.91 2.52
N SER A 321 -0.80 16.77 1.31
CA SER A 321 0.08 17.77 0.72
C SER A 321 -0.63 19.11 0.52
N LEU A 322 -1.88 19.12 0.05
CA LEU A 322 -2.63 20.36 -0.18
C LEU A 322 -3.24 20.95 1.09
N LEU A 323 -3.73 20.14 2.02
CA LEU A 323 -4.42 20.60 3.23
C LEU A 323 -3.44 21.00 4.34
N ILE A 324 -2.31 20.30 4.43
CA ILE A 324 -1.38 20.45 5.55
C ILE A 324 -0.05 21.04 5.12
N ARG A 325 0.59 20.49 4.07
CA ARG A 325 1.96 20.89 3.71
C ARG A 325 2.01 22.23 2.97
N ALA A 326 1.14 22.43 1.97
CA ALA A 326 1.12 23.65 1.16
C ALA A 326 0.81 24.91 1.99
N PRO A 327 -0.21 24.94 2.88
CA PRO A 327 -0.48 26.13 3.70
C PRO A 327 0.66 26.43 4.69
N ARG A 328 1.33 25.40 5.23
CA ARG A 328 2.52 25.58 6.09
C ARG A 328 3.67 26.21 5.32
N LEU A 329 3.91 25.77 4.09
CA LEU A 329 4.93 26.33 3.21
C LEU A 329 4.63 27.79 2.86
N LEU A 330 3.38 28.10 2.50
CA LEU A 330 2.94 29.47 2.19
C LEU A 330 3.08 30.40 3.40
N LYS A 331 2.63 29.98 4.60
CA LYS A 331 2.80 30.75 5.84
C LYS A 331 4.26 31.02 6.17
N TRP A 332 5.13 30.04 5.97
CA TRP A 332 6.57 30.22 6.19
C TRP A 332 7.16 31.25 5.22
N ARG A 333 6.79 31.21 3.93
CA ARG A 333 7.27 32.19 2.94
C ARG A 333 6.79 33.61 3.20
N GLN A 334 5.58 33.75 3.72
CA GLN A 334 5.02 35.05 4.08
C GLN A 334 5.61 35.61 5.40
N GLY A 335 6.58 34.92 6.02
CA GLY A 335 7.13 35.32 7.32
C GLY A 335 6.15 35.16 8.49
N LEU A 336 4.99 34.52 8.26
CA LEU A 336 3.94 34.30 9.26
C LEU A 336 4.18 33.05 10.12
N SER A 337 5.22 32.26 9.81
CA SER A 337 5.59 31.08 10.59
C SER A 337 6.56 31.46 11.72
N LYS A 338 6.34 30.90 12.90
CA LYS A 338 7.24 31.06 14.07
C LYS A 338 8.58 30.31 13.93
N GLY A 339 8.70 29.40 12.95
CA GLY A 339 9.89 28.59 12.74
C GLY A 339 10.89 29.24 11.78
N THR A 340 12.17 29.26 12.16
CA THR A 340 13.28 29.75 11.34
C THR A 340 13.67 28.80 10.21
N SER A 341 13.36 27.51 10.32
CA SER A 341 13.69 26.49 9.31
C SER A 341 12.60 26.33 8.24
N PRO A 342 12.95 26.22 6.95
CA PRO A 342 12.00 26.00 5.87
C PRO A 342 11.24 24.67 6.01
N PRO A 343 9.91 24.65 5.80
CA PRO A 343 9.13 23.43 5.64
C PRO A 343 9.66 22.57 4.49
N SER A 344 9.42 21.26 4.57
CA SER A 344 9.94 20.33 3.56
C SER A 344 9.23 20.47 2.21
N PRO A 345 9.97 20.47 1.10
CA PRO A 345 9.39 20.63 -0.24
C PRO A 345 8.41 19.51 -0.54
N ILE A 346 7.32 19.83 -1.23
CA ILE A 346 6.35 18.84 -1.70
C ILE A 346 7.02 18.12 -2.88
N LEU A 347 7.30 16.84 -2.70
CA LEU A 347 7.95 16.01 -3.71
C LEU A 347 6.91 15.14 -4.41
N PRO A 348 7.13 14.78 -5.69
CA PRO A 348 6.31 13.78 -6.35
C PRO A 348 6.48 12.40 -5.70
N SER A 349 5.42 11.58 -5.72
CA SER A 349 5.45 10.20 -5.22
C SER A 349 5.17 9.18 -6.33
N LEU A 350 5.72 7.97 -6.15
CA LEU A 350 5.58 6.83 -7.05
C LEU A 350 5.81 5.55 -6.23
N GLY A 351 5.22 4.44 -6.67
CA GLY A 351 5.41 3.12 -6.07
C GLY A 351 4.11 2.38 -5.81
N ALA A 352 4.20 1.05 -5.84
CA ALA A 352 3.10 0.13 -5.50
C ALA A 352 2.85 0.02 -3.98
N SER A 353 3.72 0.61 -3.15
CA SER A 353 3.76 0.39 -1.70
C SER A 353 2.43 0.69 -1.00
N GLY A 354 1.69 1.71 -1.41
CA GLY A 354 0.36 2.01 -0.86
C GLY A 354 -0.65 0.87 -1.08
N ALA A 355 -0.70 0.31 -2.28
CA ALA A 355 -1.55 -0.84 -2.58
C ALA A 355 -1.09 -2.11 -1.83
N ILE A 356 0.23 -2.30 -1.68
CA ILE A 356 0.82 -3.38 -0.90
C ILE A 356 0.49 -3.24 0.59
N TYR A 357 0.48 -2.03 1.14
CA TYR A 357 0.03 -1.76 2.51
C TYR A 357 -1.44 -2.14 2.69
N GLY A 358 -2.29 -1.89 1.69
CA GLY A 358 -3.66 -2.40 1.68
C GLY A 358 -3.70 -3.92 1.72
N CYS A 359 -2.90 -4.60 0.88
CA CYS A 359 -2.81 -6.07 0.89
C CYS A 359 -2.34 -6.59 2.25
N LEU A 360 -1.39 -5.89 2.88
CA LEU A 360 -0.83 -6.22 4.17
C LEU A 360 -1.86 -6.12 5.30
N THR A 361 -2.62 -5.03 5.38
CA THR A 361 -3.67 -4.87 6.39
C THR A 361 -4.81 -5.85 6.19
N MET A 362 -5.24 -6.09 4.94
CA MET A 362 -6.25 -7.10 4.62
C MET A 362 -5.81 -8.50 5.03
N THR A 363 -4.56 -8.88 4.72
CA THR A 363 -4.00 -10.18 5.09
C THR A 363 -3.92 -10.34 6.61
N ALA A 364 -3.54 -9.28 7.33
CA ALA A 364 -3.47 -9.33 8.79
C ALA A 364 -4.82 -9.48 9.48
N LEU A 365 -5.87 -8.90 8.89
CA LEU A 365 -7.25 -9.08 9.36
C LEU A 365 -7.78 -10.47 9.03
N ALA A 366 -7.45 -10.99 7.85
CA ALA A 366 -7.87 -12.31 7.39
C ALA A 366 -7.20 -13.46 8.14
N PHE A 367 -5.91 -13.31 8.46
CA PHE A 367 -5.09 -14.35 9.09
C PHE A 367 -4.33 -13.79 10.30
N PRO A 368 -5.03 -13.46 11.40
CA PRO A 368 -4.41 -12.81 12.57
C PRO A 368 -3.32 -13.65 13.24
N GLU A 369 -3.39 -14.97 13.11
CA GLU A 369 -2.40 -15.92 13.64
C GLU A 369 -1.25 -16.23 12.67
N ALA A 370 -1.26 -15.65 11.46
CA ALA A 370 -0.15 -15.83 10.53
C ALA A 370 1.12 -15.14 11.05
N HIS A 371 2.26 -15.79 10.82
CA HIS A 371 3.57 -15.24 11.14
C HIS A 371 4.25 -14.75 9.85
N VAL A 372 4.82 -13.56 9.91
CA VAL A 372 5.66 -12.99 8.85
C VAL A 372 7.09 -12.83 9.36
N SER A 373 8.03 -13.03 8.46
CA SER A 373 9.45 -12.81 8.70
C SER A 373 9.87 -11.54 7.98
N LEU A 374 10.58 -10.63 8.66
CA LEU A 374 11.13 -9.45 8.01
C LEU A 374 12.30 -9.90 7.13
N ILE A 375 12.42 -9.32 5.92
CA ILE A 375 13.47 -9.71 4.95
C ILE A 375 14.89 -9.60 5.57
N PHE A 376 15.11 -8.61 6.44
CA PHE A 376 16.38 -8.37 7.12
C PHE A 376 16.47 -9.02 8.51
N LEU A 377 15.42 -9.69 8.98
CA LEU A 377 15.39 -10.39 10.27
C LEU A 377 14.59 -11.69 10.17
N PRO A 378 14.95 -12.62 9.25
CA PRO A 378 14.12 -13.79 8.95
C PRO A 378 14.01 -14.81 10.08
N TRP A 379 14.88 -14.74 11.09
CA TRP A 379 14.89 -15.66 12.23
C TRP A 379 13.96 -15.24 13.37
N ILE A 380 13.32 -14.07 13.30
CA ILE A 380 12.33 -13.63 14.31
C ILE A 380 10.95 -13.61 13.66
N PRO A 381 10.16 -14.68 13.77
CA PRO A 381 8.79 -14.68 13.28
C PRO A 381 7.96 -13.70 14.11
N LEU A 382 7.32 -12.74 13.45
CA LEU A 382 6.41 -11.80 14.06
C LEU A 382 4.99 -12.16 13.66
N LYS A 383 4.04 -12.12 14.61
CA LYS A 383 2.62 -12.14 14.25
C LYS A 383 2.36 -11.01 13.26
N ILE A 384 1.64 -11.31 12.18
CA ILE A 384 1.39 -10.35 11.11
C ILE A 384 0.71 -9.09 11.64
N GLY A 385 -0.21 -9.22 12.59
CA GLY A 385 -0.86 -8.08 13.25
C GLY A 385 0.13 -7.12 13.90
N ASN A 386 1.15 -7.64 14.59
CA ASN A 386 2.20 -6.82 15.22
C ASN A 386 3.10 -6.16 14.16
N ALA A 387 3.42 -6.87 13.07
CA ALA A 387 4.20 -6.32 11.98
C ALA A 387 3.46 -5.18 11.27
N VAL A 388 2.15 -5.34 11.00
CA VAL A 388 1.29 -4.30 10.42
C VAL A 388 1.18 -3.11 11.35
N PHE A 389 0.89 -3.34 12.63
CA PHE A 389 0.81 -2.26 13.61
C PHE A 389 2.12 -1.49 13.69
N GLY A 390 3.28 -2.18 13.74
CA GLY A 390 4.59 -1.56 13.74
C GLY A 390 4.87 -0.74 12.48
N ALA A 391 4.52 -1.26 11.30
CA ALA A 391 4.67 -0.54 10.03
C ALA A 391 3.80 0.72 9.98
N MET A 392 2.52 0.62 10.35
CA MET A 392 1.62 1.78 10.40
C MET A 392 2.04 2.80 11.44
N LEU A 393 2.54 2.36 12.61
CA LEU A 393 3.07 3.26 13.63
C LEU A 393 4.34 3.98 13.16
N PHE A 394 5.24 3.28 12.47
CA PHE A 394 6.43 3.87 11.86
C PHE A 394 6.06 4.97 10.86
N ASP A 395 5.07 4.73 10.00
CA ASP A 395 4.59 5.75 9.06
C ASP A 395 3.89 6.91 9.77
N PHE A 396 3.09 6.65 10.80
CA PHE A 396 2.45 7.69 11.59
C PHE A 396 3.48 8.61 12.27
N ILE A 397 4.51 8.02 12.88
CA ILE A 397 5.65 8.77 13.43
C ILE A 397 6.36 9.52 12.32
N GLY A 398 6.57 8.90 11.15
CA GLY A 398 7.17 9.53 9.98
C GLY A 398 6.40 10.77 9.50
N VAL A 399 5.07 10.74 9.52
CA VAL A 399 4.22 11.91 9.22
C VAL A 399 4.38 13.01 10.28
N ILE A 400 4.38 12.66 11.57
CA ILE A 400 4.54 13.64 12.67
C ILE A 400 5.93 14.28 12.65
N ARG A 401 6.97 13.46 12.44
CA ARG A 401 8.38 13.86 12.43
C ARG A 401 8.83 14.40 11.07
N ASN A 402 7.94 14.35 10.07
CA ASN A 402 8.14 14.87 8.72
C ASN A 402 9.39 14.26 8.05
N TRP A 403 9.51 12.94 8.15
CA TRP A 403 10.51 12.13 7.44
C TRP A 403 10.23 12.12 5.94
N ARG A 404 11.31 11.99 5.14
CA ARG A 404 11.28 12.24 3.68
C ARG A 404 11.66 11.05 2.82
N TYR A 405 12.15 9.96 3.42
CA TYR A 405 12.61 8.79 2.66
C TYR A 405 11.44 8.00 2.05
N PHE A 406 10.26 8.07 2.67
CA PHE A 406 9.06 7.36 2.23
C PHE A 406 7.85 8.30 2.16
N ASP A 407 6.88 7.97 1.31
CA ASP A 407 5.56 8.61 1.33
C ASP A 407 4.71 7.97 2.44
N HIS A 408 5.01 8.35 3.68
CA HIS A 408 4.38 7.81 4.88
C HIS A 408 2.85 7.99 4.87
N MET A 409 2.35 9.09 4.30
CA MET A 409 0.89 9.29 4.21
C MET A 409 0.26 8.36 3.18
N ALA A 410 0.91 8.14 2.04
CA ALA A 410 0.43 7.15 1.06
C ALA A 410 0.34 5.75 1.68
N HIS A 411 1.35 5.34 2.46
CA HIS A 411 1.34 4.05 3.17
C HIS A 411 0.17 3.93 4.14
N LEU A 412 -0.06 4.95 4.99
CA LEU A 412 -1.17 4.97 5.95
C LEU A 412 -2.52 4.88 5.25
N CYS A 413 -2.74 5.71 4.22
CA CYS A 413 -4.00 5.72 3.48
C CYS A 413 -4.24 4.43 2.69
N GLY A 414 -3.19 3.83 2.12
CA GLY A 414 -3.26 2.50 1.50
C GLY A 414 -3.61 1.39 2.50
N GLY A 415 -2.98 1.41 3.68
CA GLY A 415 -3.30 0.48 4.76
C GLY A 415 -4.75 0.62 5.24
N LEU A 416 -5.22 1.84 5.47
CA LEU A 416 -6.61 2.13 5.83
C LEU A 416 -7.60 1.70 4.72
N ALA A 417 -7.22 1.83 3.45
CA ALA A 417 -8.01 1.33 2.34
C ALA A 417 -8.18 -0.19 2.38
N GLY A 418 -7.15 -0.95 2.78
CA GLY A 418 -7.25 -2.39 3.02
C GLY A 418 -8.22 -2.75 4.15
N VAL A 419 -8.18 -2.00 5.26
CA VAL A 419 -9.14 -2.17 6.38
C VAL A 419 -10.56 -1.89 5.92
N PHE A 420 -10.77 -0.77 5.21
CA PHE A 420 -12.09 -0.39 4.68
C PHE A 420 -12.62 -1.43 3.69
N TRP A 421 -11.77 -1.94 2.79
CA TRP A 421 -12.18 -2.96 1.84
C TRP A 421 -12.62 -4.25 2.53
N TYR A 422 -11.84 -4.70 3.53
CA TYR A 422 -12.11 -5.91 4.30
C TYR A 422 -13.43 -5.86 5.07
N PHE A 423 -13.78 -4.72 5.68
CA PHE A 423 -14.99 -4.64 6.49
C PHE A 423 -16.25 -4.22 5.72
N SER A 424 -16.10 -3.63 4.53
CA SER A 424 -17.21 -3.00 3.82
C SER A 424 -17.30 -3.45 2.37
N VAL A 425 -16.28 -3.16 1.55
CA VAL A 425 -16.42 -3.26 0.09
C VAL A 425 -16.53 -4.70 -0.40
N ASP A 426 -15.87 -5.65 0.27
CA ASP A 426 -15.96 -7.07 -0.06
C ASP A 426 -17.40 -7.62 0.02
N LYS A 427 -18.20 -7.15 0.98
CA LYS A 427 -19.65 -7.47 1.12
C LYS A 427 -20.47 -6.82 0.02
N TRP A 428 -20.19 -5.54 -0.27
CA TRP A 428 -20.85 -4.84 -1.38
C TRP A 428 -20.57 -5.53 -2.72
N PHE A 429 -19.37 -6.07 -2.92
CA PHE A 429 -19.01 -6.83 -4.11
C PHE A 429 -19.95 -8.03 -4.31
N ASP A 430 -20.18 -8.86 -3.28
CA ASP A 430 -21.09 -10.00 -3.39
C ASP A 430 -22.54 -9.60 -3.60
N LEU A 431 -23.02 -8.58 -2.89
CA LEU A 431 -24.40 -8.09 -3.05
C LEU A 431 -24.64 -7.56 -4.47
N LEU A 432 -23.68 -6.82 -5.03
CA LEU A 432 -23.74 -6.32 -6.40
C LEU A 432 -23.66 -7.45 -7.43
N ARG A 433 -22.82 -8.46 -7.18
CA ARG A 433 -22.77 -9.66 -8.01
C ARG A 433 -24.11 -10.40 -7.99
N LEU A 434 -24.70 -10.64 -6.82
CA LEU A 434 -26.01 -11.29 -6.69
C LEU A 434 -27.10 -10.52 -7.43
N LYS A 435 -27.17 -9.19 -7.21
CA LYS A 435 -28.19 -8.33 -7.85
C LYS A 435 -28.10 -8.36 -9.38
N SER A 436 -26.89 -8.53 -9.92
CA SER A 436 -26.65 -8.54 -11.36
C SER A 436 -26.57 -9.95 -11.98
N TRP A 437 -26.58 -11.01 -11.16
CA TRP A 437 -26.36 -12.40 -11.57
C TRP A 437 -27.38 -12.89 -12.60
N ASN A 438 -28.66 -12.57 -12.38
CA ASN A 438 -29.75 -13.01 -13.26
C ASN A 438 -29.57 -12.57 -14.73
N ARG A 439 -28.84 -11.48 -15.00
CA ARG A 439 -28.55 -11.02 -16.36
C ARG A 439 -27.71 -12.01 -17.18
N TYR A 440 -26.98 -12.91 -16.52
CA TYR A 440 -26.09 -13.89 -17.15
C TYR A 440 -26.69 -15.30 -17.20
N LEU A 441 -27.81 -15.54 -16.51
CA LEU A 441 -28.51 -16.83 -16.55
C LEU A 441 -29.45 -16.98 -17.77
N VAL A 442 -29.96 -15.86 -18.30
CA VAL A 442 -31.03 -15.84 -19.32
C VAL A 442 -30.55 -16.16 -20.74
N ARG A 443 -29.24 -16.16 -21.00
CA ARG A 443 -28.72 -16.44 -22.36
C ARG A 443 -28.83 -17.91 -22.80
N GLY A 444 -29.14 -18.85 -21.90
CA GLY A 444 -29.20 -20.29 -22.20
C GLY A 444 -30.59 -20.92 -22.20
N ILE A 445 -31.69 -20.14 -22.28
CA ILE A 445 -33.07 -20.70 -22.29
C ILE A 445 -33.86 -20.31 -23.56
N GLU A 446 -33.34 -19.43 -24.43
CA GLU A 446 -34.04 -18.98 -25.66
C GLU A 446 -33.43 -19.48 -26.97
N GLU A 447 -32.45 -20.39 -26.94
CA GLU A 447 -32.01 -21.19 -28.10
C GLU A 447 -32.33 -22.67 -27.85
#